data_AF-A0A956UN64-F1
#
_entry.id   AF-A0A956UN64-F1
#
_cell.length_a   1.000
_cell.length_b   1.000
_cell.length_c   1.000
_cell.angle_alpha   90.00
_cell.angle_beta   90.00
_cell.angle_gamma   90.00
#
_symmetry.space_group_name_H-M   'P 1'
#
loop_
_entity.id
_entity.type
_entity.pdbx_description
1 polymer ?
#
loop_
_entity_poly.entity_id
_entity_poly.type
_entity_poly.pdbx_seq_one_letter_code
_entity_poly.pdbx_strand_id
1 'polypeptide(L)'
;NEPKPVQSPLPLLIGGGGEKRTMRIAAKYAHEWNVWGTPETLAQKGEVLERHCADLGRDPSEIRRSAQALLFLTDDEKQAEQMRQGGRAAIAGNVEQVKETVAAYRASKVDELIIPDFTLGRELGPKLETMDRFINEVAPDFR
;
A
#
# COMPACT_ATOMS: atom_id res chain seq x y z
N ASN A 1 18.82 -18.38 -26.90
CA ASN A 1 19.36 -17.69 -25.72
C ASN A 1 18.27 -17.58 -24.68
N GLU A 2 18.49 -18.13 -23.48
CA GLU A 2 17.59 -18.01 -22.31
C GLU A 2 18.31 -17.21 -21.22
N PRO A 3 18.32 -15.87 -21.29
CA PRO A 3 19.01 -15.08 -20.29
C PRO A 3 18.33 -15.23 -18.93
N LYS A 4 19.13 -15.52 -17.90
CA LYS A 4 18.65 -15.56 -16.52
C LYS A 4 18.49 -14.13 -15.96
N PRO A 5 17.57 -13.91 -15.01
CA PRO A 5 17.51 -12.64 -14.29
C PRO A 5 18.84 -12.32 -13.62
N VAL A 6 19.17 -11.03 -13.53
CA VAL A 6 20.41 -10.56 -12.89
C VAL A 6 20.34 -10.76 -11.37
N GLN A 7 19.15 -10.68 -10.79
CA GLN A 7 18.90 -10.91 -9.37
C GLN A 7 18.96 -12.40 -9.01
N SER A 8 19.63 -12.73 -7.91
CA SER A 8 19.66 -14.08 -7.33
C SER A 8 19.63 -13.99 -5.79
N PRO A 9 18.55 -14.45 -5.13
CA PRO A 9 17.29 -14.95 -5.71
C PRO A 9 16.49 -13.83 -6.41
N LEU A 10 15.57 -14.20 -7.29
CA LEU A 10 14.56 -13.26 -7.81
C LEU A 10 13.59 -12.91 -6.66
N PRO A 11 13.43 -11.63 -6.28
CA PRO A 11 12.51 -11.26 -5.21
C PRO A 11 11.06 -11.60 -5.56
N LEU A 12 10.32 -12.10 -4.57
CA LEU A 12 8.93 -12.50 -4.70
C LEU A 12 8.03 -11.56 -3.92
N LEU A 13 7.13 -10.88 -4.62
CA LEU A 13 6.00 -10.16 -4.02
C LEU A 13 4.79 -11.11 -3.96
N ILE A 14 4.19 -11.27 -2.77
CA ILE A 14 2.99 -12.08 -2.58
C ILE A 14 1.83 -11.20 -2.11
N GLY A 15 0.78 -11.12 -2.94
CA GLY A 15 -0.40 -10.29 -2.68
C GLY A 15 -1.51 -11.04 -1.94
N GLY A 16 -2.16 -10.35 -1.00
CA GLY A 16 -3.45 -10.73 -0.42
C GLY A 16 -3.47 -10.83 1.11
N GLY A 17 -4.66 -10.62 1.70
CA GLY A 17 -4.89 -10.52 3.15
C GLY A 17 -5.52 -11.75 3.81
N GLY A 18 -5.52 -12.90 3.12
CA GLY A 18 -6.07 -14.15 3.63
C GLY A 18 -5.23 -14.70 4.78
N GLU A 19 -5.67 -14.47 6.02
CA GLU A 19 -4.87 -14.70 7.23
C GLU A 19 -4.37 -16.12 7.40
N LYS A 20 -5.17 -17.13 7.03
CA LYS A 20 -4.80 -18.55 7.26
C LYS A 20 -3.83 -19.11 6.22
N ARG A 21 -4.02 -18.76 4.95
CA ARG A 21 -3.30 -19.38 3.82
C ARG A 21 -2.35 -18.42 3.15
N THR A 22 -2.86 -17.33 2.59
CA THR A 22 -2.06 -16.36 1.83
C THR A 22 -0.95 -15.76 2.68
N MET A 23 -1.27 -15.33 3.90
CA MET A 23 -0.29 -14.67 4.76
C MET A 23 0.75 -15.65 5.31
N ARG A 24 0.39 -16.92 5.53
CA ARG A 24 1.36 -17.97 5.87
C ARG A 24 2.32 -18.25 4.70
N ILE A 25 1.81 -18.23 3.47
CA ILE A 25 2.64 -18.38 2.26
C ILE A 25 3.57 -17.15 2.12
N ALA A 26 3.06 -15.94 2.33
CA ALA A 26 3.85 -14.72 2.34
C ALA A 26 4.96 -14.78 3.40
N ALA A 27 4.63 -15.11 4.65
CA ALA A 27 5.59 -15.31 5.72
C ALA A 27 6.69 -16.31 5.33
N LYS A 28 6.36 -17.37 4.60
CA LYS A 28 7.33 -18.40 4.22
C LYS A 28 8.23 -18.02 3.03
N TYR A 29 7.73 -17.28 2.04
CA TYR A 29 8.43 -17.14 0.74
C TYR A 29 8.58 -15.70 0.23
N ALA A 30 7.78 -14.77 0.74
CA ALA A 30 7.78 -13.41 0.22
C ALA A 30 9.06 -12.65 0.61
N HIS A 31 9.57 -11.87 -0.31
CA HIS A 31 10.48 -10.76 -0.02
C HIS A 31 9.67 -9.47 0.21
N GLU A 32 8.44 -9.43 -0.33
CA GLU A 32 7.49 -8.35 -0.10
C GLU A 32 6.05 -8.90 0.00
N TRP A 33 5.30 -8.43 0.99
CA TRP A 33 3.88 -8.72 1.13
C TRP A 33 3.06 -7.49 0.79
N ASN A 34 2.11 -7.66 -0.14
CA ASN A 34 1.21 -6.59 -0.58
C ASN A 34 -0.24 -6.88 -0.17
N VAL A 35 -0.97 -5.87 0.28
CA VAL A 35 -2.41 -6.01 0.55
C VAL A 35 -3.18 -4.70 0.35
N TRP A 36 -4.44 -4.81 -0.07
CA TRP A 36 -5.38 -3.70 0.01
C TRP A 36 -5.77 -3.44 1.47
N GLY A 37 -5.67 -2.20 1.93
CA GLY A 37 -6.04 -1.90 3.32
C GLY A 37 -5.91 -0.43 3.69
N THR A 38 -6.68 -0.05 4.71
CA THR A 38 -6.46 1.18 5.49
C THR A 38 -5.27 1.00 6.44
N PRO A 39 -4.72 2.07 7.04
CA PRO A 39 -3.69 1.93 8.08
C PRO A 39 -4.08 0.95 9.19
N GLU A 40 -5.32 1.05 9.70
CA GLU A 40 -5.85 0.12 10.70
C GLU A 40 -5.83 -1.34 10.23
N THR A 41 -6.29 -1.60 9.00
CA THR A 41 -6.25 -2.94 8.41
C THR A 41 -4.83 -3.46 8.33
N LEU A 42 -3.87 -2.61 7.94
CA LEU A 42 -2.47 -2.99 7.76
C LEU A 42 -1.77 -3.25 9.09
N ALA A 43 -2.08 -2.50 10.14
CA ALA A 43 -1.60 -2.80 11.48
C ALA A 43 -2.06 -4.19 11.94
N GLN A 44 -3.37 -4.46 11.86
CA GLN A 44 -3.95 -5.77 12.24
C GLN A 44 -3.36 -6.94 11.43
N LYS A 45 -3.26 -6.78 10.11
CA LYS A 45 -2.69 -7.81 9.24
C LYS A 45 -1.18 -7.94 9.44
N GLY A 46 -0.48 -6.86 9.76
CA GLY A 46 0.93 -6.89 10.13
C GLY A 46 1.20 -7.82 11.32
N GLU A 47 0.36 -7.78 12.35
CA GLU A 47 0.45 -8.71 13.48
C GLU A 47 0.23 -10.17 13.06
N VAL A 48 -0.71 -10.42 12.14
CA VAL A 48 -0.94 -11.77 11.59
C VAL A 48 0.31 -12.28 10.86
N LEU A 49 0.94 -11.42 10.05
CA LEU A 49 2.16 -11.78 9.32
C LEU A 49 3.30 -12.07 10.31
N GLU A 50 3.47 -11.24 11.33
CA GLU A 50 4.48 -11.41 12.38
C GLU A 50 4.29 -12.73 13.15
N ARG A 51 3.04 -13.11 13.46
CA ARG A 51 2.75 -14.43 14.07
C ARG A 51 3.14 -15.60 13.17
N HIS A 52 2.83 -15.55 11.88
CA HIS A 52 3.25 -16.61 10.94
C HIS A 52 4.77 -16.68 10.79
N CYS A 53 5.45 -15.52 10.82
CA CYS A 53 6.92 -15.48 10.80
C CYS A 53 7.49 -16.15 12.06
N ALA A 54 6.94 -15.84 13.24
CA ALA A 54 7.34 -16.47 14.51
C ALA A 54 7.14 -18.00 14.48
N ASP A 55 5.98 -18.49 14.02
CA ASP A 55 5.68 -19.92 13.89
C ASP A 55 6.66 -20.65 12.93
N LEU A 56 7.22 -19.93 11.95
CA LEU A 56 8.15 -20.45 10.96
C LEU A 56 9.62 -20.21 11.32
N GLY A 57 9.91 -19.48 12.40
CA GLY A 57 11.27 -19.09 12.78
C GLY A 57 11.93 -18.10 11.81
N ARG A 58 11.15 -17.24 11.15
CA ARG A 58 11.63 -16.21 10.21
C ARG A 58 11.60 -14.83 10.86
N ASP A 59 12.59 -13.99 10.56
CA ASP A 59 12.56 -12.58 10.92
C ASP A 59 11.55 -11.82 10.02
N PRO A 60 10.49 -11.21 10.58
CA PRO A 60 9.53 -10.44 9.79
C PRO A 60 10.13 -9.19 9.13
N SER A 61 11.30 -8.71 9.56
CA SER A 61 11.99 -7.57 8.95
C SER A 61 12.56 -7.88 7.56
N GLU A 62 12.70 -9.16 7.21
CA GLU A 62 13.08 -9.62 5.86
C GLU A 62 11.96 -9.44 4.82
N ILE A 63 10.75 -9.11 5.26
CA ILE A 63 9.58 -8.97 4.39
C ILE A 63 9.19 -7.48 4.33
N ARG A 64 9.47 -6.85 3.19
CA ARG A 64 8.94 -5.51 2.90
C ARG A 64 7.42 -5.54 2.87
N ARG A 65 6.77 -4.44 3.26
CA ARG A 65 5.31 -4.33 3.29
C ARG A 65 4.85 -3.23 2.35
N SER A 66 4.07 -3.58 1.35
CA SER A 66 3.38 -2.60 0.50
C SER A 66 1.88 -2.64 0.71
N ALA A 67 1.24 -1.50 0.48
CA ALA A 67 -0.21 -1.39 0.56
C ALA A 67 -0.80 -0.84 -0.73
N GLN A 68 -1.99 -1.33 -1.08
CA GLN A 68 -2.81 -0.77 -2.14
C GLN A 68 -3.97 0.04 -1.55
N ALA A 69 -4.14 1.26 -2.03
CA ALA A 69 -5.29 2.11 -1.73
C ALA A 69 -5.58 3.03 -2.92
N LEU A 70 -6.86 3.36 -3.13
CA LEU A 70 -7.29 4.38 -4.09
C LEU A 70 -6.89 5.76 -3.60
N LEU A 71 -6.66 6.71 -4.50
CA LEU A 71 -6.39 8.11 -4.15
C LEU A 71 -7.49 9.02 -4.72
N PHE A 72 -8.05 9.89 -3.88
CA PHE A 72 -9.02 10.91 -4.24
C PHE A 72 -8.60 12.25 -3.65
N LEU A 73 -7.92 13.07 -4.43
CA LEU A 73 -7.49 14.40 -4.00
C LEU A 73 -8.59 15.42 -4.33
N THR A 74 -9.26 15.93 -3.31
CA THR A 74 -10.41 16.84 -3.47
C THR A 74 -10.53 17.77 -2.27
N ASP A 75 -10.91 19.02 -2.52
CA ASP A 75 -11.18 19.98 -1.45
C ASP A 75 -12.66 19.92 -0.97
N ASP A 76 -13.49 19.05 -1.58
CA ASP A 76 -14.86 18.78 -1.14
C ASP A 76 -14.88 17.67 -0.07
N GLU A 77 -15.04 18.08 1.19
CA GLU A 77 -15.08 17.15 2.33
C GLU A 77 -16.21 16.12 2.23
N LYS A 78 -17.37 16.47 1.67
CA LYS A 78 -18.48 15.51 1.55
C LYS A 78 -18.14 14.42 0.55
N GLN A 79 -17.50 14.81 -0.56
CA GLN A 79 -17.00 13.86 -1.55
C GLN A 79 -15.90 12.98 -0.95
N ALA A 80 -14.94 13.56 -0.23
CA ALA A 80 -13.87 12.81 0.42
C ALA A 80 -14.41 11.76 1.39
N GLU A 81 -15.37 12.11 2.24
CA GLU A 81 -15.99 11.19 3.19
C GLU A 81 -16.72 10.05 2.48
N GLN A 82 -17.48 10.36 1.43
CA GLN A 82 -18.15 9.34 0.63
C GLN A 82 -17.14 8.33 0.04
N MET A 83 -15.98 8.79 -0.43
CA MET A 83 -14.95 7.91 -0.99
C MET A 83 -14.28 7.02 0.07
N ARG A 84 -14.04 7.54 1.29
CA ARG A 84 -13.53 6.74 2.42
C ARG A 84 -14.48 5.61 2.81
N GLN A 85 -15.79 5.82 2.64
CA GLN A 85 -16.83 4.82 2.92
C GLN A 85 -17.13 3.87 1.74
N GLY A 86 -16.48 4.06 0.57
CA GLY A 86 -16.79 3.36 -0.69
C GLY A 86 -16.43 1.88 -0.78
N GLY A 87 -16.13 1.21 0.34
CA GLY A 87 -15.89 -0.24 0.45
C GLY A 87 -14.52 -0.74 -0.05
N ARG A 88 -13.75 0.08 -0.78
CA ARG A 88 -12.33 -0.16 -1.06
C ARG A 88 -11.48 0.77 -0.20
N ALA A 89 -10.27 0.32 0.15
CA ALA A 89 -9.31 1.17 0.83
C ALA A 89 -9.03 2.42 -0.02
N ALA A 90 -9.23 3.60 0.58
CA ALA A 90 -9.14 4.88 -0.10
C ALA A 90 -8.45 5.91 0.80
N ILE A 91 -7.54 6.67 0.18
CA ILE A 91 -6.90 7.87 0.70
C ILE A 91 -7.66 9.02 0.04
N ALA A 92 -8.47 9.75 0.79
CA ALA A 92 -9.32 10.80 0.23
C ALA A 92 -9.34 12.04 1.12
N GLY A 93 -9.25 13.21 0.50
CA GLY A 93 -9.26 14.50 1.18
C GLY A 93 -8.46 15.56 0.42
N ASN A 94 -8.31 16.72 1.04
CA ASN A 94 -7.37 17.74 0.58
C ASN A 94 -5.92 17.30 0.85
N VAL A 95 -4.94 18.09 0.40
CA VAL A 95 -3.51 17.75 0.51
C VAL A 95 -3.09 17.45 1.95
N GLU A 96 -3.51 18.25 2.92
CA GLU A 96 -3.12 18.07 4.32
C GLU A 96 -3.71 16.78 4.91
N GLN A 97 -4.99 16.50 4.65
CA GLN A 97 -5.62 15.24 5.08
C GLN A 97 -5.00 14.01 4.42
N VAL A 98 -4.60 14.14 3.15
CA VAL A 98 -3.92 13.07 2.43
C VAL A 98 -2.52 12.82 3.03
N LYS A 99 -1.77 13.88 3.39
CA LYS A 99 -0.48 13.73 4.11
C LYS A 99 -0.65 13.03 5.45
N GLU A 100 -1.64 13.43 6.25
CA GLU A 100 -1.95 12.78 7.53
C GLU A 100 -2.24 11.28 7.35
N THR A 101 -3.04 10.95 6.33
CA THR A 101 -3.36 9.56 6.01
C THR A 101 -2.12 8.78 5.60
N VAL A 102 -1.28 9.35 4.72
CA VAL A 102 -0.01 8.75 4.27
C VAL A 102 0.96 8.54 5.44
N ALA A 103 1.03 9.48 6.38
CA ALA A 103 1.79 9.32 7.62
C ALA A 103 1.27 8.16 8.49
N ALA A 104 -0.06 7.95 8.54
CA ALA A 104 -0.64 6.82 9.25
C ALA A 104 -0.30 5.45 8.60
N TYR A 105 -0.20 5.39 7.26
CA TYR A 105 0.32 4.19 6.58
C TYR A 105 1.75 3.87 7.01
N ARG A 106 2.63 4.88 7.07
CA ARG A 106 4.01 4.71 7.54
C ARG A 106 4.06 4.21 8.99
N ALA A 107 3.23 4.77 9.87
CA ALA A 107 3.11 4.32 11.26
C ALA A 107 2.66 2.85 11.38
N SER A 108 1.99 2.32 10.35
CA SER A 108 1.56 0.93 10.24
C SER A 108 2.64 0.00 9.65
N LYS A 109 3.90 0.46 9.61
CA LYS A 109 5.07 -0.25 9.06
C LYS A 109 4.96 -0.57 7.56
N VAL A 110 4.29 0.29 6.79
CA VAL A 110 4.22 0.17 5.33
C VAL A 110 5.45 0.86 4.73
N ASP A 111 6.20 0.13 3.92
CA ASP A 111 7.39 0.60 3.21
C ASP A 111 7.07 1.23 1.85
N GLU A 112 5.93 0.88 1.26
CA GLU A 112 5.53 1.32 -0.08
C GLU A 112 4.01 1.46 -0.24
N LEU A 113 3.57 2.57 -0.83
CA LEU A 113 2.19 2.78 -1.25
C LEU A 113 2.05 2.60 -2.75
N ILE A 114 1.22 1.65 -3.17
CA ILE A 114 0.88 1.39 -4.57
C ILE A 114 -0.50 1.98 -4.85
N ILE A 115 -0.51 3.11 -5.55
CA ILE A 115 -1.73 3.85 -5.90
C ILE A 115 -2.08 3.55 -7.36
N PRO A 116 -3.22 2.88 -7.64
CA PRO A 116 -3.68 2.72 -8.99
C PRO A 116 -4.24 4.04 -9.55
N ASP A 117 -4.06 4.26 -10.85
CA ASP A 117 -4.40 5.51 -11.51
C ASP A 117 -5.90 5.66 -11.89
N PHE A 118 -6.72 4.64 -11.61
CA PHE A 118 -8.12 4.58 -12.03
C PHE A 118 -8.98 5.72 -11.49
N THR A 119 -8.59 6.31 -10.36
CA THR A 119 -9.33 7.39 -9.67
C THR A 119 -8.74 8.78 -9.93
N LEU A 120 -7.65 8.87 -10.68
CA LEU A 120 -6.93 10.12 -10.91
C LEU A 120 -7.47 10.93 -12.11
N GLY A 121 -8.53 10.45 -12.75
CA GLY A 121 -9.12 11.08 -13.93
C GLY A 121 -9.11 10.18 -15.16
N ARG A 122 -10.05 10.41 -16.08
CA ARG A 122 -10.21 9.63 -17.32
C ARG A 122 -9.35 10.14 -18.47
N GLU A 123 -9.06 11.43 -18.47
CA GLU A 123 -8.24 12.10 -19.48
C GLU A 123 -6.79 12.22 -19.00
N LEU A 124 -5.84 12.10 -19.93
CA LEU A 124 -4.42 12.05 -19.59
C LEU A 124 -3.92 13.35 -18.93
N GLY A 125 -4.34 14.52 -19.42
CA GLY A 125 -3.92 15.81 -18.87
C GLY A 125 -4.26 15.96 -17.38
N PRO A 126 -5.56 15.95 -17.01
CA PRO A 126 -5.97 16.03 -15.60
C PRO A 126 -5.41 14.91 -14.71
N LYS A 127 -5.19 13.71 -15.28
CA LYS A 127 -4.54 12.61 -14.57
C LYS A 127 -3.10 12.95 -14.19
N LEU A 128 -2.31 13.46 -15.15
CA LEU A 128 -0.93 13.86 -14.92
C LEU A 128 -0.86 15.02 -13.90
N GLU A 129 -1.77 15.99 -13.98
CA GLU A 129 -1.84 17.08 -13.00
C GLU A 129 -2.10 16.57 -11.58
N THR A 130 -2.99 15.58 -11.43
CA THR A 130 -3.26 14.94 -10.12
C THR A 130 -2.04 14.17 -9.61
N MET A 131 -1.35 13.45 -10.50
CA MET A 131 -0.11 12.73 -10.16
C MET A 131 0.99 13.69 -9.74
N ASP A 132 1.21 14.78 -10.48
CA ASP A 132 2.20 15.80 -10.18
C ASP A 132 1.90 16.48 -8.85
N ARG A 133 0.63 16.82 -8.59
CA ARG A 133 0.21 17.39 -7.30
C ARG A 133 0.51 16.43 -6.15
N PHE A 134 0.17 15.15 -6.28
CA PHE A 134 0.50 14.15 -5.26
C PHE A 134 2.01 13.98 -5.06
N ILE A 135 2.78 13.86 -6.15
CA ILE A 135 4.23 13.63 -6.10
C ILE A 135 4.96 14.83 -5.48
N ASN A 136 4.52 16.05 -5.76
CA ASN A 136 5.21 17.26 -5.30
C ASN A 136 4.75 17.70 -3.91
N GLU A 137 3.47 17.52 -3.57
CA GLU A 137 2.91 18.07 -2.33
C GLU A 137 2.74 17.02 -1.24
N VAL A 138 2.60 15.72 -1.56
CA VAL A 138 2.32 14.66 -0.58
C VAL A 138 3.49 13.68 -0.45
N ALA A 139 3.98 13.13 -1.57
CA ALA A 139 4.98 12.07 -1.54
C ALA A 139 6.29 12.40 -0.78
N PRO A 140 6.78 13.66 -0.69
CA PRO A 140 7.95 13.98 0.11
C PRO A 140 7.80 13.64 1.60
N ASP A 141 6.59 13.67 2.14
CA ASP A 141 6.31 13.37 3.56
C ASP A 141 6.30 11.86 3.86
N PHE A 142 6.32 11.02 2.82
CA PHE A 142 6.41 9.56 2.96
C PHE A 142 7.85 9.02 2.92
N ARG A 143 8.82 9.84 2.48
CA ARG A 143 10.23 9.43 2.30
C ARG A 143 11.04 9.40 3.59
#